data_AF-A0A3N5XFA1-F1
#
_entry.id   AF-A0A3N5XFA1-F1
#
_cell.length_a   1.000
_cell.length_b   1.000
_cell.length_c   1.000
_cell.angle_alpha   90.00
_cell.angle_beta   90.00
_cell.angle_gamma   90.00
#
_symmetry.space_group_name_H-M   'P 1'
#
loop_
_entity.id
_entity.type
_entity.pdbx_description
1 polymer ?
#
loop_
_entity_poly.entity_id
_entity_poly.type
_entity_poly.pdbx_seq_one_letter_code
_entity_poly.pdbx_strand_id
1 'polypeptide(L)'
;ALKIVKDLERVGDMAADISEHVLSLLGPNRVPSFPEVQEMARLAQNMLKRSLDAFVNRDPALAREVIADDDQVDRIHRNIWDQLVSFMSEDQGCIAVGVHLFSMVKFLERVGDHSCNVAEMVVFMVEGKDIRHFEKVRAIREKLAAEEGR
;
A
#
# COMPACT_ATOMS: atom_id res chain seq x y z
N ALA A 1 1.55 5.34 -21.08
CA ALA A 1 1.07 6.70 -20.71
C ALA A 1 -0.36 6.66 -20.15
N LEU A 2 -1.40 6.34 -20.95
CA LEU A 2 -2.81 6.37 -20.51
C LEU A 2 -3.13 5.53 -19.25
N LYS A 3 -2.44 4.39 -19.03
CA LYS A 3 -2.67 3.56 -17.84
C LYS A 3 -2.17 4.19 -16.53
N ILE A 4 -1.02 4.89 -16.55
CA ILE A 4 -0.44 5.57 -15.36
C ILE A 4 -1.36 6.68 -14.86
N VAL A 5 -2.01 7.39 -15.77
CA VAL A 5 -2.92 8.49 -15.41
C VAL A 5 -4.02 8.01 -14.47
N LYS A 6 -4.53 6.79 -14.68
CA LYS A 6 -5.54 6.18 -13.81
C LYS A 6 -4.97 5.87 -12.43
N ASP A 7 -3.78 5.29 -12.33
CA ASP A 7 -3.15 5.02 -11.03
C ASP A 7 -2.91 6.31 -10.24
N LEU A 8 -2.50 7.40 -10.91
CA LEU A 8 -2.32 8.70 -10.27
C LEU A 8 -3.62 9.37 -9.82
N GLU A 9 -4.69 9.25 -10.61
CA GLU A 9 -6.02 9.70 -10.18
C GLU A 9 -6.44 8.98 -8.89
N ARG A 10 -6.27 7.65 -8.84
CA ARG A 10 -6.60 6.87 -7.65
C ARG A 10 -5.78 7.24 -6.42
N VAL A 11 -4.50 7.52 -6.58
CA VAL A 11 -3.66 8.02 -5.48
C VAL A 11 -4.16 9.38 -4.99
N GLY A 12 -4.59 10.27 -5.90
CA GLY A 12 -5.19 11.55 -5.57
C GLY A 12 -6.48 11.41 -4.77
N ASP A 13 -7.39 10.53 -5.20
CA ASP A 13 -8.65 10.23 -4.50
C ASP A 13 -8.37 9.70 -3.08
N MET A 14 -7.42 8.78 -2.93
CA MET A 14 -7.03 8.23 -1.62
C MET A 14 -6.47 9.31 -0.68
N ALA A 15 -5.72 10.28 -1.20
CA ALA A 15 -5.24 11.41 -0.41
C ALA A 15 -6.39 12.31 0.06
N ALA A 16 -7.43 12.49 -0.76
CA ALA A 16 -8.65 13.19 -0.37
C ALA A 16 -9.42 12.40 0.71
N ASP A 17 -9.62 11.10 0.52
CA ASP A 17 -10.31 10.22 1.48
C ASP A 17 -9.61 10.20 2.85
N ILE A 18 -8.27 10.15 2.87
CA ILE A 18 -7.47 10.26 4.10
C ILE A 18 -7.78 11.59 4.81
N SER A 19 -7.88 12.68 4.06
CA SER A 19 -8.17 14.01 4.62
C SER A 19 -9.57 14.06 5.23
N GLU A 20 -10.57 13.45 4.59
CA GLU A 20 -11.93 13.35 5.13
C GLU A 20 -11.99 12.54 6.44
N HIS A 21 -11.23 11.46 6.53
CA HIS A 21 -11.11 10.69 7.77
C HIS A 21 -10.43 11.47 8.88
N VAL A 22 -9.38 12.25 8.58
CA VAL A 22 -8.75 13.14 9.55
C VAL A 22 -9.77 14.14 10.10
N LEU A 23 -10.59 14.75 9.24
CA LEU A 23 -11.64 15.68 9.67
C LEU A 23 -12.67 15.00 10.58
N SER A 24 -13.03 13.75 10.29
CA SER A 24 -13.96 12.96 11.11
C SER A 24 -13.40 12.63 12.51
N LEU A 25 -12.06 12.63 12.65
CA LEU A 25 -11.37 12.38 13.91
C LEU A 25 -11.14 13.64 14.75
N LEU A 26 -11.36 14.83 14.20
CA LEU A 26 -11.24 16.08 14.96
C LEU A 26 -12.32 16.17 16.06
N GLY A 27 -11.95 16.68 17.23
CA GLY A 27 -12.85 16.85 18.38
C GLY A 27 -12.41 16.08 19.62
N PRO A 28 -13.31 15.79 20.58
CA PRO A 28 -13.00 15.13 21.85
C PRO A 28 -12.80 13.61 21.70
N ASN A 29 -12.21 13.17 20.59
CA ASN A 29 -11.95 11.76 20.31
C ASN A 29 -10.64 11.32 20.96
N ARG A 30 -10.62 10.15 21.58
CA ARG A 30 -9.40 9.51 22.04
C ARG A 30 -8.70 8.84 20.86
N VAL A 31 -7.77 9.54 20.23
CA VAL A 31 -6.99 9.01 19.10
C VAL A 31 -5.69 8.37 19.64
N PRO A 32 -5.48 7.05 19.46
CA PRO A 32 -4.22 6.40 19.82
C PRO A 32 -3.08 6.89 18.91
N SER A 33 -1.86 6.85 19.43
CA SER A 33 -0.66 7.18 18.65
C SER A 33 -0.05 5.92 18.07
N PHE A 34 0.01 5.84 16.74
CA PHE A 34 0.69 4.77 16.00
C PHE A 34 1.84 5.37 15.17
N PRO A 35 3.08 5.40 15.69
CA PRO A 35 4.25 5.89 14.95
C PRO A 35 4.44 5.22 13.58
N GLU A 36 4.07 3.95 13.47
CA GLU A 36 4.16 3.13 12.27
C GLU A 36 3.30 3.68 11.13
N VAL A 37 2.20 4.39 11.42
CA VAL A 37 1.39 5.05 10.39
C VAL A 37 2.20 6.13 9.67
N GLN A 38 3.03 6.88 10.39
CA GLN A 38 3.90 7.89 9.79
C GLN A 38 5.02 7.25 8.97
N GLU A 39 5.57 6.13 9.43
CA GLU A 39 6.55 5.35 8.68
C GLU A 39 5.97 4.85 7.36
N MET A 40 4.79 4.21 7.43
CA MET A 40 4.06 3.71 6.26
C MET A 40 3.73 4.82 5.27
N ALA A 41 3.31 5.99 5.76
CA ALA A 41 3.01 7.14 4.91
C ALA A 41 4.26 7.62 4.15
N ARG A 42 5.40 7.73 4.82
CA ARG A 42 6.68 8.11 4.18
C ARG A 42 7.11 7.07 3.15
N LEU A 43 6.96 5.79 3.46
CA LEU A 43 7.30 4.70 2.55
C LEU A 43 6.42 4.72 1.30
N ALA A 44 5.10 4.80 1.45
CA ALA A 44 4.16 4.87 0.33
C ALA A 44 4.40 6.10 -0.56
N GLN A 45 4.67 7.27 0.04
CA GLN A 45 5.04 8.48 -0.70
C GLN A 45 6.36 8.31 -1.48
N ASN A 46 7.35 7.64 -0.87
CA ASN A 46 8.63 7.36 -1.53
C ASN A 46 8.47 6.36 -2.68
N MET A 47 7.66 5.31 -2.52
CA MET A 47 7.33 4.36 -3.59
C MET A 47 6.68 5.08 -4.77
N LEU A 48 5.70 5.95 -4.51
CA LEU A 48 5.07 6.75 -5.56
C LEU A 48 6.08 7.60 -6.31
N LYS A 49 6.90 8.36 -5.58
CA LYS A 49 7.94 9.21 -6.18
C LYS A 49 8.91 8.38 -7.04
N ARG A 50 9.43 7.28 -6.50
CA ARG A 50 10.40 6.42 -7.21
C ARG A 50 9.78 5.71 -8.42
N SER A 51 8.51 5.33 -8.36
CA SER A 51 7.81 4.75 -9.52
C SER A 51 7.68 5.76 -10.67
N LEU A 52 7.45 7.04 -10.34
CA LEU A 52 7.41 8.12 -11.31
C LEU A 52 8.80 8.46 -11.86
N ASP A 53 9.82 8.49 -11.00
CA ASP A 53 11.21 8.68 -11.40
C ASP A 53 11.66 7.54 -12.35
N ALA A 54 11.30 6.29 -12.03
CA ALA A 54 11.55 5.13 -12.88
C ALA A 54 10.85 5.25 -14.24
N PHE A 55 9.60 5.74 -14.25
CA PHE A 55 8.86 5.94 -15.48
C PHE A 55 9.47 7.03 -16.38
N VAL A 56 9.80 8.18 -15.81
CA VAL A 56 10.40 9.31 -16.55
C VAL A 56 11.76 8.91 -17.14
N ASN A 57 12.59 8.24 -16.34
CA ASN A 57 13.94 7.86 -16.75
C ASN A 57 14.00 6.53 -17.52
N ARG A 58 12.86 5.84 -17.68
CA ARG A 58 12.78 4.49 -18.28
C ARG A 58 13.73 3.51 -17.58
N ASP A 59 13.73 3.53 -16.26
CA ASP A 59 14.63 2.75 -15.41
C ASP A 59 13.91 1.51 -14.83
N PRO A 60 14.11 0.31 -15.40
CA PRO A 60 13.46 -0.91 -14.92
C PRO A 60 14.16 -1.48 -13.67
N ALA A 61 15.36 -1.02 -13.30
CA ALA A 61 16.01 -1.43 -12.06
C ALA A 61 15.35 -0.73 -10.87
N LEU A 62 15.21 0.60 -10.94
CA LEU A 62 14.49 1.39 -9.92
C LEU A 62 13.04 0.92 -9.76
N ALA A 63 12.38 0.56 -10.87
CA ALA A 63 11.02 0.02 -10.83
C ALA A 63 10.93 -1.30 -10.01
N ARG A 64 11.91 -2.20 -10.15
CA ARG A 64 11.92 -3.45 -9.37
C ARG A 64 12.16 -3.21 -7.88
N GLU A 65 12.97 -2.22 -7.54
CA GLU A 65 13.15 -1.84 -6.14
C GLU A 65 11.83 -1.34 -5.53
N VAL A 66 11.04 -0.54 -6.26
CA VAL A 66 9.70 -0.12 -5.82
C VAL A 66 8.78 -1.32 -5.59
N ILE A 67 8.79 -2.30 -6.50
CA ILE A 67 7.99 -3.53 -6.34
C ILE A 67 8.40 -4.31 -5.09
N ALA A 68 9.69 -4.35 -4.75
CA ALA A 68 10.18 -5.02 -3.56
C ALA A 68 9.80 -4.31 -2.24
N ASP A 69 9.62 -2.98 -2.28
CA ASP A 69 9.22 -2.19 -1.10
C ASP A 69 7.76 -2.48 -0.66
N ASP A 70 6.93 -3.04 -1.55
CA ASP A 70 5.54 -3.42 -1.26
C ASP A 70 5.44 -4.35 -0.05
N ASP A 71 6.34 -5.33 0.04
CA ASP A 71 6.40 -6.27 1.16
C ASP A 71 6.60 -5.55 2.51
N GLN A 72 7.30 -4.41 2.52
CA GLN A 72 7.50 -3.62 3.73
C GLN A 72 6.23 -2.85 4.10
N VAL A 73 5.54 -2.24 3.13
CA VAL A 73 4.23 -1.60 3.35
C VAL A 73 3.25 -2.61 3.93
N ASP A 74 3.18 -3.80 3.33
CA ASP A 74 2.34 -4.91 3.75
C ASP A 74 2.61 -5.36 5.19
N ARG A 75 3.88 -5.46 5.58
CA ARG A 75 4.28 -5.81 6.95
C ARG A 75 3.84 -4.75 7.94
N ILE A 76 4.05 -3.48 7.63
CA ILE A 76 3.66 -2.36 8.50
C ILE A 76 2.15 -2.30 8.64
N HIS A 77 1.40 -2.45 7.53
CA HIS A 77 -0.05 -2.50 7.52
C HIS A 77 -0.60 -3.61 8.44
N ARG A 78 -0.03 -4.83 8.37
CA ARG A 78 -0.43 -5.94 9.27
C ARG A 78 -0.16 -5.63 10.74
N ASN A 79 0.99 -5.05 11.06
CA ASN A 79 1.29 -4.65 12.44
C ASN A 79 0.29 -3.61 12.96
N ILE A 80 -0.02 -2.59 12.16
CA ILE A 80 -1.01 -1.57 12.54
C ILE A 80 -2.41 -2.17 12.70
N TRP A 81 -2.78 -3.12 11.83
CA TRP A 81 -4.05 -3.85 11.93
C TRP A 81 -4.21 -4.57 13.27
N ASP A 82 -3.20 -5.33 13.69
CA ASP A 82 -3.25 -6.07 14.96
C ASP A 82 -3.38 -5.11 16.16
N GLN A 83 -2.68 -3.98 16.13
CA GLN A 83 -2.78 -2.93 17.15
C GLN A 83 -4.17 -2.28 17.17
N LEU A 84 -4.76 -1.98 16.01
CA LEU A 84 -6.11 -1.43 15.89
C LEU A 84 -7.17 -2.40 16.42
N VAL A 85 -7.03 -3.69 16.14
CA VAL A 85 -7.95 -4.72 16.66
C VAL A 85 -7.87 -4.81 18.20
N SER A 86 -6.67 -4.77 18.77
CA SER A 86 -6.49 -4.72 20.24
C SER A 86 -7.16 -3.49 20.83
N PHE A 87 -6.87 -2.31 20.27
CA PHE A 87 -7.43 -1.04 20.71
C PHE A 87 -8.97 -1.03 20.70
N MET A 88 -9.60 -1.52 19.63
CA MET A 88 -11.06 -1.59 19.53
C MET A 88 -11.68 -2.65 20.45
N SER A 89 -10.93 -3.70 20.79
CA SER A 89 -11.38 -4.76 21.69
C SER A 89 -11.34 -4.35 23.17
N GLU A 90 -10.43 -3.44 23.53
CA GLU A 90 -10.31 -2.89 24.89
C GLU A 90 -11.46 -1.95 25.27
N ASP A 91 -11.99 -1.19 24.30
CA ASP A 91 -13.08 -0.24 24.52
C ASP A 91 -13.98 -0.11 23.28
N GLN A 92 -15.24 -0.53 23.42
CA GLN A 92 -16.23 -0.42 22.34
C GLN A 92 -16.52 1.03 21.93
N GLY A 93 -16.32 2.01 22.83
CA GLY A 93 -16.45 3.43 22.52
C GLY A 93 -15.41 3.92 21.51
N CYS A 94 -14.31 3.17 21.33
CA CYS A 94 -13.23 3.49 20.41
C CYS A 94 -13.41 2.90 19.00
N ILE A 95 -14.44 2.09 18.75
CA ILE A 95 -14.65 1.42 17.44
C ILE A 95 -14.74 2.42 16.29
N ALA A 96 -15.48 3.52 16.45
CA ALA A 96 -15.61 4.53 15.39
C ALA A 96 -14.26 5.18 15.03
N VAL A 97 -13.45 5.50 16.04
CA VAL A 97 -12.09 6.02 15.84
C VAL A 97 -11.21 4.98 15.14
N GLY A 98 -11.27 3.72 15.60
CA GLY A 98 -10.53 2.60 15.02
C GLY A 98 -10.85 2.37 13.55
N VAL A 99 -12.13 2.48 13.15
CA VAL A 99 -12.56 2.35 11.75
C VAL A 99 -11.99 3.47 10.88
N HIS A 100 -11.99 4.73 11.33
CA HIS A 100 -11.39 5.83 10.56
C HIS A 100 -9.88 5.64 10.40
N LEU A 101 -9.17 5.25 11.46
CA LEU A 101 -7.74 4.96 11.39
C LEU A 101 -7.44 3.78 10.47
N PHE A 102 -8.24 2.71 10.55
CA PHE A 102 -8.12 1.58 9.64
C PHE A 102 -8.28 1.99 8.18
N SER A 103 -9.30 2.78 7.86
CA SER A 103 -9.50 3.28 6.49
C SER A 103 -8.29 4.06 5.99
N MET A 104 -7.75 4.98 6.79
CA MET A 104 -6.55 5.75 6.43
C MET A 104 -5.34 4.86 6.16
N VAL A 105 -5.10 3.88 7.03
CA VAL A 105 -3.99 2.91 6.89
C VAL A 105 -4.17 2.05 5.64
N LYS A 106 -5.42 1.63 5.35
CA LYS A 106 -5.73 0.91 4.13
C LYS A 106 -5.48 1.76 2.88
N PHE A 107 -5.81 3.05 2.91
CA PHE A 107 -5.50 3.95 1.79
C PHE A 107 -4.01 4.13 1.56
N LEU A 108 -3.18 4.17 2.62
CA LEU A 108 -1.73 4.18 2.48
C LEU A 108 -1.20 2.91 1.81
N GLU A 109 -1.73 1.73 2.15
CA GLU A 109 -1.37 0.48 1.47
C GLU A 109 -1.73 0.51 -0.02
N ARG A 110 -2.91 1.03 -0.35
CA ARG A 110 -3.34 1.14 -1.75
C ARG A 110 -2.50 2.14 -2.56
N VAL A 111 -1.96 3.18 -1.93
CA VAL A 111 -0.96 4.05 -2.57
C VAL A 111 0.31 3.26 -2.92
N GLY A 112 0.75 2.35 -2.05
CA GLY A 112 1.81 1.38 -2.33
C GLY A 112 1.48 0.50 -3.54
N ASP A 113 0.31 -0.15 -3.54
CA ASP A 113 -0.18 -0.97 -4.66
C ASP A 113 -0.17 -0.21 -6.00
N HIS A 114 -0.70 1.02 -6.02
CA HIS A 114 -0.72 1.85 -7.23
C HIS A 114 0.69 2.24 -7.69
N SER A 115 1.61 2.44 -6.75
CA SER A 115 3.02 2.68 -7.07
C SER A 115 3.67 1.45 -7.70
N CYS A 116 3.35 0.25 -7.22
CA CYS A 116 3.76 -1.01 -7.81
C CYS A 116 3.19 -1.19 -9.22
N ASN A 117 1.92 -0.91 -9.45
CA ASN A 117 1.31 -0.98 -10.80
C ASN A 117 2.05 -0.08 -11.81
N VAL A 118 2.43 1.14 -11.39
CA VAL A 118 3.22 2.06 -12.22
C VAL A 118 4.59 1.44 -12.51
N ALA A 119 5.28 0.92 -11.50
CA ALA A 119 6.59 0.31 -11.63
C ALA A 119 6.59 -0.96 -12.53
N GLU A 120 5.61 -1.85 -12.37
CA GLU A 120 5.43 -3.02 -13.22
C GLU A 120 5.28 -2.64 -14.70
N MET A 121 4.56 -1.56 -14.98
CA MET A 121 4.41 -1.02 -16.32
C MET A 121 5.71 -0.42 -16.86
N VAL A 122 6.58 0.16 -16.03
CA VAL A 122 7.93 0.57 -16.45
C VAL A 122 8.73 -0.63 -16.94
N VAL A 123 8.75 -1.72 -16.15
CA VAL A 123 9.46 -2.95 -16.53
C VAL A 123 8.93 -3.49 -17.86
N PHE A 124 7.60 -3.56 -18.01
CA PHE A 124 6.98 -3.99 -19.26
C PHE A 124 7.33 -3.06 -20.44
N MET A 125 7.29 -1.75 -20.25
CA MET A 125 7.57 -0.77 -21.29
C MET A 125 9.02 -0.82 -21.78
N VAL A 126 9.98 -1.08 -20.89
CA VAL A 126 11.41 -1.06 -21.23
C VAL A 126 11.90 -2.42 -21.71
N GLU A 127 11.48 -3.51 -21.06
CA GLU A 127 12.01 -4.85 -21.33
C GLU A 127 11.06 -5.75 -22.13
N GLY A 128 9.80 -5.36 -22.31
CA GLY A 128 8.77 -6.20 -22.93
C GLY A 128 8.36 -7.40 -22.08
N LYS A 129 8.79 -7.46 -20.81
CA LYS A 129 8.46 -8.55 -19.88
C LYS A 129 7.25 -8.20 -19.03
N ASP A 130 6.26 -9.07 -19.02
CA ASP A 130 5.12 -8.96 -18.12
C ASP A 130 5.44 -9.64 -16.78
N ILE A 131 5.70 -8.83 -15.77
CA ILE A 131 5.97 -9.30 -14.40
C ILE A 131 4.76 -9.13 -13.47
N ARG A 132 3.63 -8.66 -13.99
CA ARG A 132 2.42 -8.39 -13.21
C ARG A 132 1.85 -9.69 -12.66
N HIS A 133 1.52 -9.72 -11.37
CA HIS A 133 0.93 -10.87 -10.68
C HIS A 133 1.74 -12.19 -10.75
N PHE A 134 2.96 -12.20 -11.31
CA PHE A 134 3.72 -13.43 -11.53
C PHE A 134 4.20 -14.03 -10.22
N GLU A 135 4.67 -13.22 -9.27
CA GLU A 135 5.19 -13.70 -7.97
C GLU A 135 4.05 -14.22 -7.06
N LYS A 136 2.91 -13.52 -6.97
CA LYS A 136 1.75 -13.97 -6.18
C LYS A 136 1.17 -15.28 -6.73
N VAL A 137 1.05 -15.43 -8.06
CA VAL A 137 0.58 -16.67 -8.71
C VAL A 137 1.62 -17.80 -8.60
N ARG A 138 2.92 -17.50 -8.74
CA ARG A 138 3.99 -18.49 -8.58
C ARG A 138 4.05 -19.01 -7.15
N ALA A 139 3.99 -18.15 -6.14
CA ALA A 139 3.98 -18.53 -4.73
C ALA A 139 2.76 -19.40 -4.37
N ILE A 140 1.58 -19.11 -4.93
CA ILE A 140 0.39 -19.96 -4.75
C ILE A 140 0.59 -21.33 -5.42
N ARG A 141 1.12 -21.36 -6.65
CA ARG A 141 1.41 -22.62 -7.36
C ARG A 141 2.45 -23.47 -6.64
N GLU A 142 3.50 -22.84 -6.10
CA GLU A 142 4.55 -23.52 -5.33
C GLU A 142 3.98 -24.08 -4.01
N LYS A 143 3.11 -23.34 -3.31
CA LYS A 143 2.41 -23.84 -2.12
C LYS A 143 1.49 -25.03 -2.43
N LEU A 144 0.68 -24.93 -3.49
CA LEU A 144 -0.21 -26.03 -3.91
C LEU A 144 0.58 -27.28 -4.32
N ALA A 145 1.69 -27.11 -5.06
CA ALA A 145 2.56 -28.21 -5.44
C ALA A 145 3.26 -28.88 -4.24
N ALA A 146 3.55 -28.13 -3.18
CA ALA A 146 4.10 -28.67 -1.93
C ALA A 146 3.05 -29.43 -1.09
N GLU A 147 1.76 -29.12 -1.26
CA GLU A 147 0.63 -29.78 -0.58
C GLU A 147 0.16 -31.04 -1.32
N GLU A 148 0.20 -31.07 -2.66
CA GLU A 148 -0.15 -32.25 -3.49
C GLU A 148 0.93 -33.35 -3.47
N GLY A 149 2.14 -33.05 -3.01
CA GLY A 149 3.24 -34.00 -2.87
C GLY A 149 3.31 -34.76 -1.53
N ARG A 150 2.26 -34.67 -0.68
CA ARG A 150 2.13 -35.30 0.64
C ARG A 150 0.99 -36.31 0.68
#